data_AF-A0A7C7P926-F1
#
_entry.id   AF-A0A7C7P926-F1
#
_cell.length_a   1.000
_cell.length_b   1.000
_cell.length_c   1.000
_cell.angle_alpha   90.00
_cell.angle_beta   90.00
_cell.angle_gamma   90.00
#
_symmetry.space_group_name_H-M   'P 1'
#
loop_
_entity.id
_entity.type
_entity.pdbx_description
1 polymer ?
#
loop_
_entity_poly.entity_id
_entity_poly.type
_entity_poly.pdbx_seq_one_letter_code
_entity_poly.pdbx_strand_id
1 'polypeptide(L)'
;MAKAKKTSKTKNKPRFKKPDFTLNNQQKLVFGSFLVILGILLFTAFLSFIFTGKADQSAISEFTTRDVEAQNWLSKVGAWLSDVFIQRGFGIAAFIFSGLTFLSGIFVLMDLSKTKLRRHWFWGTLIVIWFSVLFGFFTSKNDILSGTIGFEINTFFQDYIGKLGT
;
A
#
# COMPACT_ATOMS: atom_id res chain seq x y z
N MET A 1 47.59 34.26 -46.38
CA MET A 1 46.16 34.64 -46.21
C MET A 1 45.56 33.78 -45.10
N ALA A 2 45.29 34.35 -43.93
CA ALA A 2 44.71 33.62 -42.79
C ALA A 2 43.18 33.72 -42.83
N LYS A 3 42.46 32.58 -42.90
CA LYS A 3 40.99 32.54 -42.82
C LYS A 3 40.57 32.60 -41.36
N ALA A 4 39.80 33.64 -41.00
CA ALA A 4 39.22 33.80 -39.67
C ALA A 4 38.15 32.71 -39.40
N LYS A 5 38.28 32.00 -38.27
CA LYS A 5 37.35 30.97 -37.80
C LYS A 5 36.18 31.65 -37.09
N LYS A 6 34.98 31.66 -37.70
CA LYS A 6 33.74 32.13 -37.06
C LYS A 6 33.38 31.21 -35.88
N THR A 7 33.43 31.77 -34.67
CA THR A 7 32.92 31.13 -33.45
C THR A 7 31.39 31.20 -33.43
N SER A 8 30.75 30.06 -33.69
CA SER A 8 29.31 29.87 -33.51
C SER A 8 28.98 29.91 -32.01
N LYS A 9 28.27 30.94 -31.55
CA LYS A 9 27.70 31.01 -30.19
C LYS A 9 26.52 30.05 -30.09
N THR A 10 26.70 28.94 -29.39
CA THR A 10 25.62 28.00 -29.03
C THR A 10 24.61 28.71 -28.14
N LYS A 11 23.38 28.93 -28.64
CA LYS A 11 22.27 29.48 -27.86
C LYS A 11 21.87 28.49 -26.76
N ASN A 12 22.11 28.85 -25.50
CA ASN A 12 21.61 28.11 -24.34
C ASN A 12 20.08 28.11 -24.34
N LYS A 13 19.47 26.94 -24.58
CA LYS A 13 18.02 26.74 -24.38
C LYS A 13 17.69 26.92 -22.90
N PRO A 14 16.59 27.61 -22.52
CA PRO A 14 16.19 27.71 -21.13
C PRO A 14 15.85 26.31 -20.61
N ARG A 15 16.63 25.82 -19.66
CA ARG A 15 16.30 24.60 -18.92
C ARG A 15 15.09 24.91 -18.04
N PHE A 16 13.95 24.27 -18.33
CA PHE A 16 12.83 24.22 -17.40
C PHE A 16 13.36 23.75 -16.04
N LYS A 17 13.37 24.65 -15.06
CA LYS A 17 13.71 24.30 -13.68
C LYS A 17 12.56 23.47 -13.13
N LYS A 18 12.84 22.21 -12.82
CA LYS A 18 11.86 21.36 -12.15
C LYS A 18 11.57 21.99 -10.78
N PRO A 19 10.30 22.10 -10.36
CA PRO A 19 9.96 22.54 -9.02
C PRO A 19 10.64 21.62 -8.01
N ASP A 20 11.38 22.21 -7.07
CA ASP A 20 12.12 21.45 -6.07
C ASP A 20 11.17 21.14 -4.90
N PHE A 21 10.63 19.92 -4.87
CA PHE A 21 9.74 19.44 -3.82
C PHE A 21 10.54 18.95 -2.61
N THR A 22 11.39 19.82 -2.07
CA THR A 22 12.12 19.56 -0.82
C THR A 22 11.26 19.98 0.36
N LEU A 23 10.95 19.03 1.24
CA LEU A 23 10.22 19.31 2.46
C LEU A 23 11.13 20.03 3.46
N ASN A 24 10.61 21.03 4.15
CA ASN A 24 11.29 21.64 5.29
C ASN A 24 11.33 20.66 6.50
N ASN A 25 12.25 20.85 7.42
CA ASN A 25 12.43 19.98 8.61
C ASN A 25 11.15 19.86 9.45
N GLN A 26 10.41 20.95 9.65
CA GLN A 26 9.11 20.90 10.34
C GLN A 26 8.09 20.03 9.59
N GLN A 27 8.02 20.15 8.27
CA GLN A 27 7.11 19.36 7.45
C GLN A 27 7.50 17.88 7.45
N LYS A 28 8.80 17.56 7.40
CA LYS A 28 9.31 16.19 7.52
C LYS A 28 8.91 15.59 8.87
N LEU A 29 9.06 16.34 9.96
CA LEU A 29 8.68 15.88 11.29
C LEU A 29 7.18 15.58 11.37
N VAL A 30 6.33 16.52 10.93
CA VAL A 30 4.87 16.34 10.97
C VAL A 30 4.43 15.17 10.09
N PHE A 31 4.90 15.13 8.84
CA PHE A 31 4.51 14.09 7.89
C PHE A 31 5.05 12.70 8.28
N GLY A 32 6.30 12.63 8.73
CA GLY A 32 6.93 11.39 9.18
C GLY A 32 6.22 10.81 10.40
N SER A 33 5.93 11.63 11.42
CA SER A 33 5.18 11.21 12.60
C SER A 33 3.76 10.77 12.25
N PHE A 34 3.09 11.50 11.35
CA PHE A 34 1.77 11.11 10.84
C PHE A 34 1.80 9.72 10.19
N LEU A 35 2.79 9.43 9.33
CA LEU A 35 2.93 8.12 8.68
C LEU A 35 3.22 6.99 9.67
N VAL A 36 4.04 7.23 10.69
CA VAL A 36 4.31 6.25 11.76
C VAL A 36 3.01 5.91 12.49
N ILE A 37 2.26 6.93 12.93
CA ILE A 37 0.98 6.74 13.63
C ILE A 37 -0.01 6.02 12.71
N LEU A 38 -0.10 6.43 11.43
CA LEU A 38 -0.98 5.81 10.45
C LEU A 38 -0.66 4.33 10.26
N GLY A 39 0.63 3.96 10.18
CA GLY A 39 1.05 2.56 10.11
C GLY A 39 0.58 1.76 11.33
N ILE A 40 0.79 2.28 12.54
CA ILE A 40 0.32 1.62 13.78
C ILE A 40 -1.21 1.48 13.76
N LEU A 41 -1.94 2.53 13.42
CA LEU A 41 -3.40 2.53 13.32
C LEU A 41 -3.90 1.48 12.30
N LEU A 42 -3.27 1.39 11.13
CA LEU A 42 -3.57 0.36 10.13
C LEU A 42 -3.31 -1.04 10.68
N PHE A 43 -2.19 -1.26 11.35
CA PHE A 43 -1.87 -2.56 11.96
C PHE A 43 -2.94 -2.97 12.98
N THR A 44 -3.32 -2.04 13.86
CA THR A 44 -4.36 -2.24 14.88
C THR A 44 -5.73 -2.52 14.26
N ALA A 45 -6.12 -1.79 13.20
CA ALA A 45 -7.36 -2.03 12.48
C ALA A 45 -7.40 -3.40 11.81
N PHE A 46 -6.30 -3.80 11.18
CA PHE A 46 -6.14 -5.09 10.53
C PHE A 46 -6.18 -6.25 11.54
N LEU A 47 -5.50 -6.09 12.67
CA LEU A 47 -5.52 -7.07 13.76
C LEU A 47 -6.91 -7.26 14.33
N SER A 48 -7.62 -6.16 14.57
CA SER A 48 -9.02 -6.20 15.04
C SER A 48 -9.94 -6.90 14.03
N PHE A 49 -9.74 -6.66 12.72
CA PHE A 49 -10.57 -7.23 11.65
C PHE A 49 -10.50 -8.76 11.53
N ILE A 50 -9.39 -9.39 11.96
CA ILE A 50 -9.31 -10.87 12.00
C ILE A 50 -10.43 -11.45 12.88
N PHE A 51 -10.84 -10.72 13.93
CA PHE A 51 -11.89 -11.14 14.85
C PHE A 51 -13.26 -10.54 14.50
N THR A 52 -13.31 -9.27 14.10
CA THR A 52 -14.57 -8.52 13.90
C THR A 52 -15.06 -8.47 12.45
N GLY A 53 -14.25 -8.91 11.48
CA GLY A 53 -14.48 -8.63 10.06
C GLY A 53 -15.79 -9.17 9.49
N LYS A 54 -16.33 -10.28 10.04
CA LYS A 54 -17.66 -10.80 9.66
C LYS A 54 -18.79 -10.00 10.30
N ALA A 55 -18.62 -9.55 11.54
CA ALA A 55 -19.61 -8.77 12.28
C ALA A 55 -19.74 -7.34 11.73
N ASP A 56 -18.64 -6.78 11.22
CA ASP A 56 -18.58 -5.40 10.72
C ASP A 56 -19.12 -5.24 9.28
N GLN A 57 -19.52 -6.32 8.60
CA GLN A 57 -20.00 -6.24 7.21
C GLN A 57 -21.26 -5.37 7.04
N SER A 58 -22.21 -5.46 7.97
CA SER A 58 -23.40 -4.59 7.99
C SER A 58 -23.02 -3.12 8.24
N ALA A 59 -22.09 -2.88 9.16
CA ALA A 59 -21.57 -1.54 9.47
C ALA A 59 -20.85 -0.89 8.28
N ILE A 60 -20.22 -1.68 7.42
CA ILE A 60 -19.57 -1.21 6.18
C ILE A 60 -20.63 -0.85 5.13
N SER A 61 -21.69 -1.66 4.98
CA SER A 61 -22.77 -1.37 4.03
C SER A 61 -23.59 -0.13 4.39
N GLU A 62 -23.71 0.17 5.68
CA GLU A 62 -24.44 1.32 6.22
C GLU A 62 -23.49 2.35 6.83
N PHE A 63 -22.47 2.75 6.07
CA PHE A 63 -21.43 3.65 6.57
C PHE A 63 -22.00 4.99 7.08
N THR A 64 -23.00 5.55 6.38
CA THR A 64 -23.63 6.84 6.70
C THR A 64 -24.63 6.79 7.86
N THR A 65 -25.13 5.61 8.21
CA THR A 65 -26.13 5.42 9.27
C THR A 65 -25.43 5.39 10.62
N ARG A 66 -25.82 6.26 11.56
CA ARG A 66 -25.17 6.30 12.89
C ARG A 66 -25.55 5.13 13.79
N ASP A 67 -26.65 4.45 13.47
CA ASP A 67 -27.24 3.40 14.32
C ASP A 67 -26.47 2.08 14.29
N VAL A 68 -25.62 1.87 13.29
CA VAL A 68 -24.81 0.66 13.17
C VAL A 68 -23.38 0.96 13.62
N GLU A 69 -23.01 0.48 14.80
CA GLU A 69 -21.65 0.58 15.32
C GLU A 69 -20.77 -0.56 14.79
N ALA A 70 -19.52 -0.24 14.43
CA ALA A 70 -18.52 -1.24 14.07
C ALA A 70 -17.75 -1.68 15.32
N GLN A 71 -17.50 -2.98 15.46
CA GLN A 71 -16.74 -3.59 16.55
C GLN A 71 -15.23 -3.45 16.38
N ASN A 72 -14.77 -3.09 15.18
CA ASN A 72 -13.35 -2.81 14.95
C ASN A 72 -12.82 -1.76 15.95
N TRP A 73 -11.60 -1.94 16.45
CA TRP A 73 -10.99 -1.02 17.43
C TRP A 73 -10.82 0.41 16.92
N LEU A 74 -10.77 0.60 15.58
CA LEU A 74 -10.77 1.91 14.94
C LEU A 74 -12.15 2.30 14.38
N SER A 75 -13.20 1.71 14.94
CA SER A 75 -14.61 1.91 14.55
C SER A 75 -14.82 1.70 13.05
N LYS A 76 -15.78 2.42 12.44
CA LYS A 76 -16.14 2.25 11.01
C LYS A 76 -14.99 2.48 10.05
N VAL A 77 -14.10 3.44 10.36
CA VAL A 77 -12.95 3.76 9.50
C VAL A 77 -11.99 2.58 9.46
N GLY A 78 -11.69 1.99 10.63
CA GLY A 78 -10.88 0.78 10.73
C GLY A 78 -11.50 -0.40 10.00
N ALA A 79 -12.79 -0.67 10.23
CA ALA A 79 -13.52 -1.73 9.55
C ALA A 79 -13.47 -1.57 8.01
N TRP A 80 -13.69 -0.35 7.51
CA TRP A 80 -13.65 -0.05 6.08
C TRP A 80 -12.25 -0.21 5.48
N LEU A 81 -11.21 0.31 6.13
CA LEU A 81 -9.82 0.15 5.69
C LEU A 81 -9.42 -1.33 5.67
N SER A 82 -9.77 -2.08 6.70
CA SER A 82 -9.49 -3.51 6.75
C SER A 82 -10.25 -4.29 5.67
N ASP A 83 -11.52 -3.99 5.42
CA ASP A 83 -12.29 -4.64 4.35
C ASP A 83 -11.68 -4.37 2.96
N VAL A 84 -11.25 -3.13 2.69
CA VAL A 84 -10.61 -2.77 1.42
C VAL A 84 -9.28 -3.49 1.24
N PHE A 85 -8.42 -3.49 2.26
CA PHE A 85 -7.05 -4.02 2.12
C PHE A 85 -6.98 -5.55 2.28
N ILE A 86 -7.75 -6.13 3.20
CA ILE A 86 -7.72 -7.55 3.53
C ILE A 86 -8.77 -8.30 2.69
N GLN A 87 -10.06 -8.02 2.89
CA GLN A 87 -11.13 -8.83 2.30
C GLN A 87 -11.22 -8.67 0.77
N ARG A 88 -11.31 -7.42 0.30
CA ARG A 88 -11.37 -7.09 -1.14
C ARG A 88 -9.99 -7.06 -1.78
N GLY A 89 -8.95 -6.83 -0.98
CA GLY A 89 -7.57 -6.72 -1.43
C GLY A 89 -6.84 -8.05 -1.38
N PHE A 90 -5.76 -8.07 -0.59
CA PHE A 90 -4.69 -9.07 -0.64
C PHE A 90 -4.71 -10.05 0.54
N GLY A 91 -5.78 -10.07 1.33
CA GLY A 91 -5.91 -10.93 2.51
C GLY A 91 -4.93 -10.54 3.61
N ILE A 92 -4.46 -11.54 4.36
CA ILE A 92 -3.50 -11.37 5.47
C ILE A 92 -2.19 -10.72 5.02
N ALA A 93 -1.80 -10.88 3.75
CA ALA A 93 -0.60 -10.24 3.23
C ALA A 93 -0.66 -8.71 3.31
N ALA A 94 -1.86 -8.11 3.41
CA ALA A 94 -2.04 -6.67 3.53
C ALA A 94 -1.39 -6.03 4.77
N PHE A 95 -1.08 -6.81 5.81
CA PHE A 95 -0.29 -6.33 6.95
C PHE A 95 1.07 -5.76 6.56
N ILE A 96 1.64 -6.20 5.44
CA ILE A 96 2.89 -5.64 4.91
C ILE A 96 2.70 -4.17 4.50
N PHE A 97 1.53 -3.76 3.98
CA PHE A 97 1.28 -2.35 3.66
C PHE A 97 1.26 -1.45 4.90
N SER A 98 0.74 -1.98 6.01
CA SER A 98 0.82 -1.32 7.30
C SER A 98 2.28 -1.12 7.74
N GLY A 99 3.09 -2.18 7.68
CA GLY A 99 4.53 -2.11 7.97
C GLY A 99 5.32 -1.19 7.03
N LEU A 100 5.00 -1.17 5.73
CA LEU A 100 5.63 -0.25 4.76
C LEU A 100 5.25 1.21 5.02
N THR A 101 4.03 1.47 5.47
CA THR A 101 3.57 2.82 5.84
C THR A 101 4.32 3.31 7.08
N PHE A 102 4.42 2.45 8.11
CA PHE A 102 5.23 2.73 9.30
C PHE A 102 6.71 2.98 8.95
N LEU A 103 7.31 2.11 8.13
CA LEU A 103 8.69 2.26 7.66
C LEU A 103 8.89 3.55 6.86
N SER A 104 7.91 3.95 6.05
CA SER A 104 7.95 5.22 5.32
C SER A 104 8.03 6.41 6.27
N GLY A 105 7.28 6.38 7.38
CA GLY A 105 7.36 7.39 8.41
C GLY A 105 8.76 7.49 9.03
N ILE A 106 9.36 6.36 9.40
CA ILE A 106 10.74 6.31 9.91
C ILE A 106 11.73 6.89 8.90
N PHE A 107 11.61 6.51 7.63
CA PHE A 107 12.50 7.00 6.57
C PHE A 107 12.41 8.51 6.39
N VAL A 108 11.21 9.09 6.54
CA VAL A 108 11.02 10.55 6.47
C VAL A 108 11.62 11.24 7.69
N LEU A 109 11.40 10.70 8.89
CA LEU A 109 11.92 11.28 10.15
C LEU A 109 13.44 11.25 10.23
N MET A 110 14.05 10.16 9.77
CA MET A 110 15.51 9.96 9.77
C MET A 110 16.21 10.53 8.54
N ASP A 111 15.48 11.23 7.65
CA ASP A 111 15.97 11.76 6.38
C ASP A 111 16.76 10.75 5.53
N LEU A 112 16.28 9.50 5.52
CA LEU A 112 16.93 8.40 4.81
C LEU A 112 16.69 8.47 3.29
N SER A 113 17.50 7.76 2.53
CA SER A 113 17.45 7.80 1.08
C SER A 113 16.09 7.30 0.53
N LYS A 114 15.39 8.19 -0.19
CA LYS A 114 14.11 7.88 -0.88
C LYS A 114 14.23 6.70 -1.86
N THR A 115 15.41 6.50 -2.45
CA THR A 115 15.68 5.37 -3.36
C THR A 115 15.59 4.02 -2.66
N LYS A 116 16.10 3.91 -1.43
CA LYS A 116 15.94 2.70 -0.62
C LYS A 116 14.48 2.49 -0.24
N LEU A 117 13.75 3.55 0.14
CA LEU A 117 12.34 3.42 0.48
C LEU A 117 11.52 2.89 -0.72
N ARG A 118 11.72 3.43 -1.92
CA ARG A 118 11.07 2.94 -3.14
C ARG A 118 11.37 1.46 -3.40
N ARG A 119 12.59 1.01 -3.10
CA ARG A 119 12.96 -0.41 -3.20
C ARG A 119 12.15 -1.27 -2.22
N HIS A 120 11.99 -0.83 -0.96
CA HIS A 120 11.17 -1.55 0.02
C HIS A 120 9.71 -1.64 -0.43
N TRP A 121 9.14 -0.56 -0.96
CA TRP A 121 7.78 -0.58 -1.51
C TRP A 121 7.65 -1.53 -2.70
N PHE A 122 8.58 -1.49 -3.66
CA PHE A 122 8.56 -2.38 -4.82
C PHE A 122 8.57 -3.86 -4.41
N TRP A 123 9.55 -4.25 -3.57
CA TRP A 123 9.65 -5.63 -3.11
C TRP A 123 8.52 -6.02 -2.17
N GLY A 124 8.09 -5.12 -1.29
CA GLY A 124 6.99 -5.37 -0.37
C GLY A 124 5.67 -5.61 -1.08
N THR A 125 5.31 -4.78 -2.07
CA THR A 125 4.11 -5.00 -2.90
C THR A 125 4.20 -6.29 -3.70
N LEU A 126 5.37 -6.62 -4.25
CA LEU A 126 5.58 -7.88 -4.95
C LEU A 126 5.34 -9.07 -4.00
N ILE A 127 5.91 -9.03 -2.79
CA ILE A 127 5.71 -10.05 -1.76
C ILE A 127 4.23 -10.17 -1.39
N VAL A 128 3.51 -9.05 -1.24
CA VAL A 128 2.07 -9.06 -0.94
C VAL A 128 1.28 -9.84 -2.00
N ILE A 129 1.54 -9.54 -3.28
CA ILE A 129 0.84 -10.22 -4.39
C ILE A 129 1.15 -11.72 -4.37
N TRP A 130 2.41 -12.10 -4.23
CA TRP A 130 2.80 -13.51 -4.19
C TRP A 130 2.15 -14.27 -3.04
N PHE A 131 2.16 -13.72 -1.82
CA PHE A 131 1.52 -14.37 -0.67
C PHE A 131 0.01 -14.44 -0.82
N SER A 132 -0.64 -13.38 -1.32
CA SER A 132 -2.08 -13.35 -1.58
C SER A 132 -2.50 -14.45 -2.56
N VAL A 133 -1.78 -14.60 -3.67
CA VAL A 133 -2.03 -15.68 -4.66
C VAL A 133 -1.70 -17.06 -4.10
N LEU A 134 -0.62 -17.18 -3.33
CA LEU A 134 -0.22 -18.44 -2.69
C LEU A 134 -1.30 -18.93 -1.73
N PHE A 135 -1.84 -18.05 -0.88
CA PHE A 135 -2.95 -18.39 0.01
C PHE A 135 -4.23 -18.71 -0.77
N GLY A 136 -4.38 -18.17 -1.99
CA GLY A 136 -5.50 -18.50 -2.89
C GLY A 136 -5.59 -19.99 -3.22
N PHE A 137 -4.46 -20.71 -3.30
CA PHE A 137 -4.45 -22.15 -3.58
C PHE A 137 -5.08 -22.99 -2.46
N PHE A 138 -5.00 -22.54 -1.21
CA PHE A 138 -5.48 -23.28 -0.04
C PHE A 138 -6.92 -22.96 0.33
N THR A 139 -7.54 -22.00 -0.36
CA THR A 139 -8.85 -21.45 -0.01
C THR A 139 -9.90 -21.83 -1.06
N SER A 140 -11.00 -22.44 -0.62
CA SER A 140 -12.08 -22.87 -1.51
C SER A 140 -13.06 -21.75 -1.91
N LYS A 141 -13.14 -20.66 -1.14
CA LYS A 141 -14.02 -19.49 -1.37
C LYS A 141 -13.38 -18.25 -0.75
N ASN A 142 -13.49 -17.07 -1.38
CA ASN A 142 -13.07 -15.74 -0.89
C ASN A 142 -12.90 -15.64 0.63
N ASP A 143 -11.73 -16.05 1.11
CA ASP A 143 -11.39 -16.13 2.52
C ASP A 143 -10.42 -15.00 2.86
N ILE A 144 -10.37 -14.65 4.13
CA ILE A 144 -9.54 -13.57 4.66
C ILE A 144 -8.04 -13.82 4.43
N LEU A 145 -7.65 -15.08 4.22
CA LEU A 145 -6.25 -15.48 4.00
C LEU A 145 -5.69 -14.93 2.70
N SER A 146 -6.38 -15.18 1.58
CA SER A 146 -5.96 -14.78 0.24
C SER A 146 -6.50 -13.41 -0.17
N GLY A 147 -7.67 -13.03 0.37
CA GLY A 147 -8.45 -11.90 -0.14
C GLY A 147 -9.01 -12.18 -1.53
N THR A 148 -9.85 -11.26 -2.00
CA THR A 148 -10.52 -11.40 -3.30
C THR A 148 -9.52 -11.41 -4.46
N ILE A 149 -8.50 -10.54 -4.44
CA ILE A 149 -7.50 -10.46 -5.52
C ILE A 149 -6.70 -11.77 -5.61
N GLY A 150 -6.26 -12.30 -4.47
CA GLY A 150 -5.50 -13.55 -4.42
C GLY A 150 -6.31 -14.74 -4.92
N PHE A 151 -7.58 -14.83 -4.51
CA PHE A 151 -8.50 -15.87 -4.95
C PHE A 151 -8.81 -15.80 -6.46
N GLU A 152 -9.10 -14.62 -6.99
CA GLU A 152 -9.42 -14.45 -8.42
C GLU A 152 -8.22 -14.75 -9.32
N ILE A 153 -7.03 -14.23 -8.98
CA ILE A 153 -5.81 -14.53 -9.73
C ILE A 153 -5.49 -16.02 -9.66
N ASN A 154 -5.69 -16.64 -8.50
CA ASN A 154 -5.48 -18.07 -8.36
C ASN A 154 -6.45 -18.90 -9.21
N THR A 155 -7.73 -18.53 -9.19
CA THR A 155 -8.78 -19.18 -10.00
C THR A 155 -8.45 -19.05 -11.49
N PHE A 156 -8.05 -17.86 -11.93
CA PHE A 156 -7.56 -17.65 -13.29
C PHE A 156 -6.38 -18.57 -13.63
N PHE A 157 -5.38 -18.71 -12.75
CA PHE A 157 -4.29 -19.64 -13.02
C PHE A 157 -4.75 -21.10 -13.10
N GLN A 158 -5.68 -21.53 -12.25
CA GLN A 158 -6.23 -22.88 -12.31
C GLN A 158 -7.01 -23.13 -13.61
N ASP A 159 -7.73 -22.14 -14.13
CA ASP A 159 -8.50 -22.26 -15.37
C ASP A 159 -7.59 -22.42 -16.61
N TYR A 160 -6.43 -21.78 -16.64
CA TYR A 160 -5.52 -21.80 -17.80
C TYR A 160 -4.42 -22.87 -17.71
N ILE A 161 -3.86 -23.09 -16.52
CA ILE A 161 -2.73 -24.01 -16.30
C ILE A 161 -3.23 -25.38 -15.82
N GLY A 162 -4.45 -25.45 -15.30
CA GLY A 162 -5.01 -26.61 -14.63
C GLY A 162 -4.74 -26.60 -13.13
N LYS A 163 -5.44 -27.46 -12.39
CA LYS A 163 -5.20 -27.65 -10.96
C LYS A 163 -3.85 -28.32 -10.73
N LEU A 164 -2.95 -27.61 -10.07
CA LEU A 164 -1.70 -28.19 -9.58
C LEU A 164 -2.02 -29.02 -8.34
N GLY A 165 -1.80 -30.33 -8.39
CA GLY A 165 -1.88 -31.23 -7.22
C GLY A 165 -3.17 -32.03 -7.03
N THR A 166 -3.93 -32.31 -8.09
CA THR A 166 -4.95 -33.37 -8.13
C THR A 166 -4.50 -34.54 -8.99
#